data_AF-A0A661S4M9-F1
#
_entry.id   AF-A0A661S4M9-F1
#
_cell.length_a   1.000
_cell.length_b   1.000
_cell.length_c   1.000
_cell.angle_alpha   90.00
_cell.angle_beta   90.00
_cell.angle_gamma   90.00
#
_symmetry.space_group_name_H-M   'P 1'
#
loop_
_entity.id
_entity.type
_entity.pdbx_description
1 polymer ?
#
loop_
_entity_poly.entity_id
_entity_poly.type
_entity_poly.pdbx_seq_one_letter_code
_entity_poly.pdbx_strand_id
1 'polypeptide(L)' 'MPTRNELKELAKLRLKEAETLFNAGLYDGSAYLCGYVTEFALKARICKLLGIDEYPSGFG' A
#
# COMPACT_ATOMS: atom_id res chain seq x y z
N MET A 1 -6.92 -8.62 10.15
CA MET A 1 -6.08 -8.19 9.01
C MET A 1 -6.22 -6.69 8.84
N PRO A 2 -5.30 -5.96 8.18
CA PRO A 2 -5.49 -4.53 8.01
C PRO A 2 -6.79 -4.25 7.26
N THR A 3 -7.59 -3.35 7.82
CA THR A 3 -8.82 -2.86 7.22
C THR A 3 -8.52 -2.08 5.95
N ARG A 4 -9.55 -1.87 5.11
CA ARG A 4 -9.47 -1.02 3.93
C ARG A 4 -8.91 0.37 4.25
N ASN A 5 -9.30 0.96 5.37
CA ASN A 5 -8.83 2.29 5.75
C ASN A 5 -7.36 2.27 6.18
N GLU A 6 -6.95 1.27 6.96
CA GLU A 6 -5.53 1.09 7.32
C GLU A 6 -4.67 0.86 6.09
N LEU A 7 -5.11 0.04 5.13
CA LEU A 7 -4.42 -0.15 3.85
C LEU A 7 -4.24 1.16 3.06
N LYS A 8 -5.25 2.04 3.07
CA LYS A 8 -5.13 3.36 2.43
C LYS A 8 -4.12 4.25 3.12
N GLU A 9 -4.12 4.29 4.45
CA GLU A 9 -3.16 5.11 5.20
C GLU A 9 -1.74 4.56 5.08
N LEU A 10 -1.56 3.23 5.08
CA LEU A 10 -0.29 2.59 4.78
C LEU A 10 0.21 2.91 3.35
N ALA A 11 -0.68 2.87 2.35
CA ALA A 11 -0.31 3.22 0.97
C ALA A 11 0.19 4.68 0.88
N LYS A 12 -0.48 5.63 1.53
CA LYS A 12 -0.05 7.03 1.58
C LYS A 12 1.27 7.21 2.32
N LEU A 13 1.46 6.50 3.44
CA LEU A 13 2.70 6.54 4.20
C LEU A 13 3.88 6.07 3.35
N ARG A 14 3.74 4.92 2.66
CA ARG A 14 4.78 4.40 1.77
C ARG A 14 5.04 5.31 0.57
N LEU A 15 4.01 5.98 0.06
CA LEU A 15 4.19 6.96 -1.03
C LEU A 15 5.04 8.14 -0.57
N LYS A 16 4.75 8.70 0.61
CA LYS A 16 5.53 9.80 1.17
C LYS A 16 7.00 9.42 1.38
N GLU A 17 7.26 8.20 1.85
CA GLU A 17 8.62 7.69 2.00
C GLU A 17 9.30 7.48 0.62
N ALA A 18 8.59 6.93 -0.36
CA ALA A 18 9.09 6.74 -1.72
C ALA A 18 9.47 8.08 -2.38
N GLU A 19 8.65 9.11 -2.21
CA GLU A 19 8.92 10.48 -2.66
C GLU A 19 10.15 11.07 -1.94
N THR A 20 10.29 10.81 -0.64
CA THR A 20 11.46 11.25 0.13
C THR A 20 12.75 10.61 -0.40
N LEU A 21 12.74 9.30 -0.68
CA LEU A 21 13.88 8.59 -1.26
C LEU A 21 14.20 9.06 -2.67
N PHE A 22 13.16 9.29 -3.49
CA PHE A 22 13.33 9.81 -4.85
C PHE A 22 14.04 11.16 -4.84
N ASN A 23 13.58 12.08 -4.00
CA ASN A 23 14.17 13.42 -3.85
C ASN A 23 15.62 13.37 -3.30
N ALA A 24 15.98 12.32 -2.57
CA ALA A 24 17.33 12.07 -2.09
C ALA A 24 18.24 11.35 -3.13
N GLY A 25 17.73 11.04 -4.32
CA GLY A 25 18.47 10.29 -5.35
C GLY A 25 18.59 8.78 -5.09
N LEU A 26 17.84 8.25 -4.12
CA LEU A 26 17.83 6.84 -3.73
C LEU A 26 16.75 6.08 -4.50
N TYR A 27 16.93 5.98 -5.83
CA TYR A 27 15.90 5.49 -6.74
C TYR A 27 15.50 4.03 -6.51
N ASP A 28 16.45 3.15 -6.19
CA ASP A 28 16.15 1.73 -5.92
C ASP A 28 15.21 1.58 -4.71
N GLY A 29 15.49 2.33 -3.64
CA GLY A 29 14.65 2.34 -2.44
C GLY A 29 13.27 2.96 -2.73
N SER A 30 13.22 4.02 -3.52
CA SER A 30 11.96 4.63 -3.95
C SER A 30 11.09 3.64 -4.75
N ALA A 31 11.69 2.97 -5.74
CA ALA A 31 11.00 1.96 -6.56
C ALA A 31 10.50 0.78 -5.72
N TYR A 32 11.31 0.31 -4.76
CA TYR A 32 10.92 -0.74 -3.83
C TYR A 32 9.68 -0.33 -3.00
N LEU A 33 9.66 0.89 -2.46
CA LEU A 33 8.51 1.40 -1.71
C LEU A 33 7.26 1.59 -2.56
N CYS A 34 7.40 2.00 -3.83
CA CYS A 34 6.29 2.04 -4.78
C CYS A 34 5.61 0.68 -4.97
N GLY A 35 6.32 -0.43 -4.80
CA GLY A 35 5.75 -1.78 -4.76
C GLY A 35 4.72 -1.93 -3.64
N TYR A 36 5.06 -1.52 -2.41
CA TYR A 36 4.13 -1.53 -1.27
C TYR A 36 2.97 -0.55 -1.44
N VAL A 37 3.21 0.64 -2.01
CA VAL A 37 2.12 1.59 -2.34
C VAL A 37 1.08 0.90 -3.23
N THR A 38 1.56 0.23 -4.28
CA THR A 38 0.71 -0.47 -5.25
C THR A 38 -0.03 -1.63 -4.59
N GLU A 39 0.66 -2.45 -3.81
CA GLU A 39 0.06 -3.58 -3.09
C GLU A 39 -1.07 -3.13 -2.15
N PHE A 40 -0.81 -2.15 -1.30
CA PHE A 40 -1.80 -1.69 -0.31
C PHE A 40 -2.98 -0.97 -0.97
N ALA A 41 -2.73 -0.13 -1.98
CA ALA A 41 -3.78 0.52 -2.74
C ALA A 41 -4.68 -0.50 -3.46
N LEU A 42 -4.08 -1.54 -4.06
CA LEU A 42 -4.81 -2.60 -4.73
C LEU A 42 -5.64 -3.43 -3.74
N LYS A 43 -5.07 -3.83 -2.60
CA LYS A 43 -5.81 -4.54 -1.54
C LYS A 43 -7.00 -3.71 -1.05
N ALA A 44 -6.81 -2.42 -0.78
CA ALA A 44 -7.90 -1.51 -0.39
C ALA A 44 -8.98 -1.37 -1.48
N ARG A 45 -8.58 -1.40 -2.76
CA ARG A 45 -9.51 -1.38 -3.89
C ARG A 45 -10.32 -2.67 -3.99
N ILE A 46 -9.70 -3.82 -3.77
CA ILE A 46 -10.37 -5.13 -3.73
C ILE A 46 -11.40 -5.15 -2.59
N CYS A 47 -11.03 -4.72 -1.38
CA CYS A 47 -11.97 -4.59 -0.26
C CYS A 47 -13.19 -3.74 -0.63
N LYS A 48 -12.97 -2.59 -1.28
CA LYS A 48 -14.06 -1.72 -1.77
C LYS A 48 -14.94 -2.41 -2.80
N LEU A 49 -14.37 -3.15 -3.75
CA LEU A 49 -15.10 -3.82 -4.83
C LEU A 49 -15.94 -4.98 -4.31
N LEU A 50 -15.45 -5.70 -3.29
CA LEU A 50 -16.13 -6.85 -2.69
C LEU A 50 -17.08 -6.47 -1.55
N GLY A 51 -17.05 -5.21 -1.09
CA GLY A 51 -17.86 -4.75 0.05
C GLY A 51 -17.43 -5.36 1.38
N ILE A 52 -16.15 -5.69 1.53
CA ILE A 52 -15.56 -6.23 2.76
C ILE A 52 -14.68 -5.20 3.44
N ASP A 53 -14.65 -5.21 4.78
CA ASP A 53 -13.89 -4.24 5.56
C ASP A 53 -12.40 -4.59 5.68
N GLU A 54 -12.06 -5.87 5.64
CA GLU A 54 -10.69 -6.39 5.76
C GLU A 54 -10.28 -7.15 4.51
N TYR A 55 -8.99 -7.08 4.15
CA TYR A 55 -8.47 -7.91 3.07
C TYR A 55 -8.36 -9.36 3.56
N PRO A 56 -8.82 -10.36 2.79
CA PRO A 56 -8.77 -11.75 3.21
C PRO A 56 -7.32 -12.20 3.41
N SER A 57 -7.04 -12.80 4.57
CA SER A 57 -5.89 -13.72 4.71
C SER A 57 -6.10 -14.85 3.73
N GLY A 58 -5.07 -15.32 3.03
CA GLY A 58 -5.17 -16.56 2.26
C GLY A 58 -5.78 -17.68 3.11
N PHE A 59 -6.60 -18.53 2.46
CA PHE A 59 -7.26 -19.68 3.07
C PHE A 59 -6.30 -20.43 4.00
N GLY A 60 -6.60 -20.41 5.30
CA GLY A 60 -6.08 -21.36 6.28
C GLY A 60 -7.05 -22.52 6.42
#